data_AF-A0A7J9KD85-F1
#
_entry.id   AF-A0A7J9KD85-F1
#
_cell.length_a   1.000
_cell.length_b   1.000
_cell.length_c   1.000
_cell.angle_alpha   90.00
_cell.angle_beta   90.00
_cell.angle_gamma   90.00
#
_symmetry.space_group_name_H-M   'P 1'
#
loop_
_entity.id
_entity.type
_entity.pdbx_description
1 polymer ?
#
loop_
_entity_poly.entity_id
_entity_poly.type
_entity_poly.pdbx_seq_one_letter_code
_entity_poly.pdbx_strand_id
1 'polypeptide(L)'
;MIRSEARGLLLSRNVLIEADAELSYLFNRARFGRSRITSQEEKQWFQLDMEEAFYLCFSLECLKVIGKDGSIKSNKEPWEYSKSEKPAFPISYKAYSHLQRKNWVVRSGLQYGVDFIAYRHLPALIHSEYAVLALSKGDNELNGRLRVWSDVHCTVHLCGSVAKTLLVLFVDSNSQGTSYPSCLEHYTVEEETITRWNPEQSREDQTSLRNQTK
;
A
#
# COMPACT_ATOMS: atom_id res chain seq x y z
N MET A 1 23.63 -3.31 -1.31
CA MET A 1 22.52 -4.19 -1.74
C MET A 1 22.96 -4.77 -3.07
N ILE A 2 23.16 -6.09 -3.15
CA ILE A 2 23.67 -6.76 -4.37
C ILE A 2 22.64 -6.54 -5.48
N ARG A 3 23.07 -5.96 -6.61
CA ARG A 3 22.23 -5.74 -7.81
C ARG A 3 21.90 -7.09 -8.44
N SER A 4 20.97 -7.82 -7.84
CA SER A 4 20.27 -8.89 -8.55
C SER A 4 19.31 -8.22 -9.51
N GLU A 5 19.60 -8.24 -10.82
CA GLU A 5 18.69 -7.73 -11.85
C GLU A 5 17.55 -8.73 -12.05
N ALA A 6 16.55 -8.69 -11.16
CA ALA A 6 15.36 -9.52 -11.31
C ALA A 6 14.59 -9.09 -12.57
N ARG A 7 14.02 -10.07 -13.27
CA ARG A 7 13.20 -9.86 -14.47
C ARG A 7 11.77 -10.28 -14.17
N GLY A 8 10.82 -9.37 -14.41
CA GLY A 8 9.40 -9.60 -14.15
C GLY A 8 8.56 -9.51 -15.42
N LEU A 9 7.72 -10.51 -15.67
CA LEU A 9 6.77 -10.52 -16.77
C LEU A 9 5.49 -9.77 -16.36
N LEU A 10 5.13 -8.73 -17.11
CA LEU A 10 3.91 -7.97 -16.86
C LEU A 10 2.68 -8.74 -17.36
N LEU A 11 1.80 -9.12 -16.44
CA LEU A 11 0.55 -9.83 -16.73
C LEU A 11 -0.64 -9.07 -16.16
N SER A 12 -1.34 -8.32 -17.02
CA SER A 12 -2.59 -7.59 -16.71
C SER A 12 -2.48 -6.67 -15.49
N ARG A 13 -2.61 -7.20 -14.27
CA ARG A 13 -2.59 -6.43 -13.03
C ARG A 13 -1.49 -6.83 -12.05
N ASN A 14 -0.64 -7.76 -12.44
CA ASN A 14 0.43 -8.27 -11.60
C ASN A 14 1.72 -8.42 -12.42
N VAL A 15 2.84 -8.51 -11.72
CA VAL A 15 4.13 -8.88 -12.31
C VAL A 15 4.54 -10.24 -11.77
N LEU A 16 4.81 -11.20 -12.64
CA LEU A 16 5.33 -12.51 -12.26
C LEU A 16 6.85 -12.53 -12.41
N ILE A 17 7.52 -13.02 -11.38
CA ILE A 17 8.96 -13.21 -11.35
C ILE A 17 9.24 -14.68 -11.18
N GLU A 18 10.05 -15.22 -12.07
CA GLU A 18 10.70 -16.51 -11.85
C GLU A 18 11.90 -16.29 -10.93
N ALA A 19 11.91 -16.97 -9.79
CA ALA A 19 12.94 -16.81 -8.77
C ALA A 19 13.72 -18.11 -8.57
N ASP A 20 15.05 -17.99 -8.59
CA ASP A 20 15.96 -19.00 -8.09
C ASP A 20 16.01 -18.98 -6.54
N ALA A 21 16.78 -19.88 -5.94
CA ALA A 21 16.85 -20.00 -4.48
C ALA A 21 17.33 -18.71 -3.79
N GLU A 22 18.27 -17.97 -4.39
CA GLU A 22 18.80 -16.72 -3.82
C GLU A 22 17.77 -15.60 -3.90
N LEU A 23 17.15 -15.44 -5.06
CA LEU A 23 16.13 -14.44 -5.31
C LEU A 23 14.88 -14.71 -4.46
N SER A 24 14.48 -15.98 -4.33
CA SER A 24 13.42 -16.42 -3.40
C SER A 24 13.74 -16.05 -1.96
N TYR A 25 14.99 -16.28 -1.50
CA TYR A 25 15.42 -15.88 -0.17
C TYR A 25 15.33 -14.36 0.03
N LEU A 26 15.77 -13.58 -0.97
CA LEU A 26 15.70 -12.12 -0.95
C LEU A 26 14.25 -11.61 -0.92
N PHE A 27 13.36 -12.13 -1.75
CA PHE A 27 11.94 -11.75 -1.77
C PHE A 27 11.25 -12.04 -0.44
N ASN A 28 11.50 -13.23 0.13
CA ASN A 28 10.96 -13.60 1.43
C ASN A 28 11.49 -12.72 2.56
N ARG A 29 12.79 -12.39 2.54
CA ARG A 29 13.43 -11.53 3.55
C ARG A 29 12.97 -10.08 3.44
N ALA A 30 12.92 -9.54 2.21
CA ALA A 30 12.49 -8.18 1.91
C ALA A 30 10.96 -8.03 1.97
N ARG A 31 10.23 -9.14 2.08
CA ARG A 31 8.77 -9.22 2.19
C ARG A 31 8.02 -8.69 0.97
N PHE A 32 8.57 -8.83 -0.24
CA PHE A 32 7.85 -8.46 -1.46
C PHE A 32 7.14 -9.65 -2.08
N GLY A 33 5.92 -9.43 -2.56
CA GLY A 33 5.17 -10.41 -3.34
C GLY A 33 4.65 -11.60 -2.55
N ARG A 34 4.04 -12.51 -3.31
CA ARG A 34 3.49 -13.77 -2.84
C ARG A 34 4.08 -14.91 -3.65
N SER A 35 4.68 -15.88 -2.97
CA SER A 35 5.13 -17.11 -3.61
C SER A 35 3.93 -17.91 -4.14
N ARG A 36 4.03 -18.41 -5.37
CA ARG A 36 3.10 -19.36 -5.97
C ARG A 36 3.81 -20.68 -6.19
N ILE A 37 3.21 -21.74 -5.66
CA ILE A 37 3.69 -23.11 -5.86
C ILE A 37 3.18 -23.57 -7.22
N THR A 38 4.10 -23.97 -8.09
CA THR A 38 3.78 -24.63 -9.36
C THR A 38 4.08 -26.12 -9.19
N SER A 39 3.31 -26.97 -9.87
CA SER A 39 3.45 -28.44 -9.85
C SER A 39 4.74 -28.97 -10.51
N GLN A 40 5.58 -28.10 -11.07
CA GLN A 40 6.90 -28.46 -11.60
C GLN A 40 7.96 -28.11 -10.55
N GLU A 41 8.65 -29.14 -10.05
CA GLU A 41 9.34 -29.16 -8.74
C GLU A 41 10.58 -28.26 -8.58
N GLU A 42 10.98 -27.47 -9.58
CA GLU A 42 12.25 -26.72 -9.52
C GLU A 42 12.13 -25.19 -9.59
N LYS A 43 10.96 -24.63 -9.94
CA LYS A 43 10.83 -23.18 -10.20
C LYS A 43 9.80 -22.51 -9.31
N GLN A 44 10.27 -21.63 -8.43
CA GLN A 44 9.40 -20.80 -7.60
C GLN A 44 9.02 -19.53 -8.33
N TRP A 45 7.72 -19.23 -8.33
CA TRP A 45 7.20 -18.01 -8.93
C TRP A 45 6.77 -17.04 -7.84
N PHE A 46 7.08 -15.76 -8.01
CA PHE A 46 6.58 -14.70 -7.14
C PHE A 46 5.63 -13.82 -7.93
N GLN A 47 4.46 -13.59 -7.36
CA GLN A 47 3.50 -12.62 -7.85
C GLN A 47 3.63 -11.33 -7.06
N LEU A 48 3.92 -10.24 -7.77
CA LEU A 48 3.95 -8.88 -7.23
C LEU A 48 2.70 -8.13 -7.66
N ASP A 49 2.12 -7.37 -6.73
CA ASP A 49 1.11 -6.38 -7.04
C ASP A 49 1.76 -5.20 -7.83
N MET A 50 0.98 -4.43 -8.59
CA MET A 50 1.51 -3.32 -9.41
C MET A 50 2.29 -2.29 -8.58
N GLU A 51 1.81 -1.95 -7.39
CA GLU A 51 2.49 -1.02 -6.49
C GLU A 51 3.85 -1.58 -6.01
N GLU A 52 3.93 -2.88 -5.70
CA GLU A 52 5.17 -3.53 -5.30
C GLU A 52 6.17 -3.59 -6.46
N ALA A 53 5.71 -4.00 -7.64
CA ALA A 53 6.54 -4.09 -8.84
C ALA A 53 7.07 -2.72 -9.26
N PHE A 54 6.22 -1.69 -9.24
CA PHE A 54 6.65 -0.33 -9.56
C PHE A 54 7.63 0.20 -8.51
N TYR A 55 7.46 -0.12 -7.22
CA TYR A 55 8.43 0.25 -6.19
C TYR A 55 9.80 -0.39 -6.40
N LEU A 56 9.83 -1.68 -6.72
CA LEU A 56 11.08 -2.41 -7.00
C LEU A 56 11.77 -1.92 -8.28
N CYS A 57 10.99 -1.50 -9.27
CA CYS A 57 11.49 -1.00 -10.54
C CYS A 57 11.98 0.45 -10.45
N PHE A 58 11.16 1.34 -9.87
CA PHE A 58 11.39 2.79 -9.86
C PHE A 58 12.18 3.27 -8.63
N SER A 59 11.86 2.79 -7.42
CA SER A 59 12.50 3.28 -6.19
C SER A 59 13.76 2.51 -5.80
N LEU A 60 13.77 1.19 -6.03
CA LEU A 60 14.90 0.32 -5.66
C LEU A 60 15.78 -0.07 -6.85
N GLU A 61 15.32 0.18 -8.08
CA GLU A 61 16.04 -0.13 -9.33
C GLU A 61 16.55 -1.58 -9.42
N CYS A 62 15.83 -2.53 -8.80
CA CYS A 62 16.22 -3.94 -8.71
C CYS A 62 15.33 -4.88 -9.54
N LEU A 63 14.32 -4.34 -10.22
CA LEU A 63 13.41 -5.09 -11.08
C LEU A 63 13.33 -4.45 -12.47
N LYS A 64 13.56 -5.26 -13.51
CA LYS A 64 13.29 -4.90 -14.91
C LYS A 64 11.98 -5.54 -15.35
N VAL A 65 11.00 -4.71 -15.71
CA VAL A 65 9.71 -5.17 -16.22
C VAL A 65 9.82 -5.48 -17.70
N ILE A 66 9.43 -6.69 -18.10
CA ILE A 66 9.47 -7.20 -19.46
C ILE A 66 8.04 -7.28 -19.99
N GLY A 67 7.83 -6.70 -21.19
CA GLY A 67 6.56 -6.77 -21.91
C GLY A 67 6.32 -8.14 -22.55
N LYS A 68 5.11 -8.36 -23.07
CA LYS A 68 4.76 -9.61 -23.78
C LYS A 68 5.59 -9.85 -25.04
N ASP A 69 6.14 -8.78 -25.59
CA ASP A 69 7.04 -8.72 -26.75
C ASP A 69 8.51 -9.01 -26.38
N GLY A 70 8.82 -9.24 -25.10
CA GLY A 70 10.19 -9.46 -24.63
C GLY A 70 11.02 -8.19 -24.50
N SER A 71 10.45 -7.01 -24.75
CA SER A 71 11.16 -5.73 -24.58
C SER A 71 11.22 -5.31 -23.11
N ILE A 72 12.35 -4.74 -22.70
CA ILE A 72 12.51 -4.13 -21.38
C ILE A 72 11.76 -2.80 -21.39
N LYS A 73 10.82 -2.64 -20.47
CA LYS A 73 9.99 -1.45 -20.37
C LYS A 73 10.73 -0.34 -19.61
N SER A 74 10.71 0.87 -20.15
CA SER A 74 11.20 2.07 -19.49
C SER A 74 10.31 2.42 -18.30
N ASN A 75 10.82 3.12 -17.27
CA ASN A 75 10.02 3.47 -16.07
C ASN A 75 8.69 4.19 -16.37
N LYS A 76 8.58 4.86 -17.52
CA LYS A 76 7.36 5.53 -17.97
C LYS A 76 6.28 4.54 -18.42
N GLU A 77 6.64 3.42 -19.03
CA GLU A 77 5.66 2.47 -19.58
C GLU A 77 4.87 1.74 -18.47
N PRO A 78 5.49 1.14 -17.42
CA PRO A 78 4.75 0.59 -16.29
C PRO A 78 3.91 1.64 -15.56
N TRP A 79 4.37 2.90 -15.52
CA TRP A 79 3.61 4.01 -14.91
C TRP A 79 2.31 4.30 -15.67
N GLU A 80 2.40 4.54 -16.98
CA GLU A 80 1.22 4.79 -17.82
C GLU A 80 0.28 3.58 -17.84
N TYR A 81 0.85 2.38 -17.91
CA TYR A 81 0.07 1.14 -17.84
C TYR A 81 -0.69 1.03 -16.52
N SER A 82 -0.03 1.26 -15.39
CA SER A 82 -0.66 1.18 -14.06
C SER A 82 -1.77 2.21 -13.88
N LYS A 83 -1.59 3.43 -14.41
CA LYS A 83 -2.65 4.45 -14.44
C LYS A 83 -3.83 4.05 -15.31
N SER A 84 -3.60 3.40 -16.45
CA SER A 84 -4.69 2.94 -17.32
C SER A 84 -5.52 1.83 -16.67
N GLU A 85 -4.89 0.94 -15.90
CA GLU A 85 -5.60 -0.13 -15.18
C GLU A 85 -6.25 0.38 -13.88
N LYS A 86 -5.62 1.34 -13.20
CA LYS A 86 -6.07 1.91 -11.94
C LYS A 86 -5.88 3.44 -11.99
N PRO A 87 -6.92 4.23 -12.29
CA PRO A 87 -6.81 5.69 -12.35
C PRO A 87 -6.25 6.33 -11.06
N ALA A 88 -6.60 5.76 -9.90
CA ALA A 88 -6.08 6.16 -8.59
C ALA A 88 -4.68 5.59 -8.26
N PHE A 89 -3.96 5.03 -9.23
CA PHE A 89 -2.64 4.44 -9.03
C PHE A 89 -1.62 5.42 -8.43
N PRO A 90 -1.51 6.70 -8.85
CA PRO A 90 -0.56 7.63 -8.24
C PRO A 90 -0.75 7.80 -6.73
N ILE A 91 -2.01 7.88 -6.30
CA ILE A 91 -2.41 7.97 -4.89
C ILE A 91 -2.06 6.68 -4.15
N SER A 92 -2.48 5.54 -4.72
CA SER A 92 -2.22 4.20 -4.18
C SER A 92 -0.73 3.93 -4.00
N TYR A 93 0.08 4.25 -5.02
CA TYR A 93 1.51 4.04 -5.01
C TYR A 93 2.21 4.98 -4.03
N LYS A 94 1.81 6.26 -3.97
CA LYS A 94 2.39 7.18 -2.98
C LYS A 94 2.13 6.70 -1.55
N ALA A 95 0.91 6.24 -1.26
CA ALA A 95 0.57 5.61 0.02
C ALA A 95 1.42 4.36 0.29
N TYR A 96 1.53 3.46 -0.67
CA TYR A 96 2.36 2.27 -0.57
C TYR A 96 3.84 2.60 -0.29
N SER A 97 4.44 3.51 -1.08
CA SER A 97 5.85 3.92 -0.92
C SER A 97 6.10 4.59 0.44
N HIS A 98 5.09 5.29 0.97
CA HIS A 98 5.15 5.92 2.28
C HIS A 98 5.16 4.91 3.42
N LEU A 99 4.31 3.88 3.35
CA LEU A 99 4.33 2.77 4.28
C LEU A 99 5.65 1.99 4.22
N GLN A 100 6.18 1.74 3.02
CA GLN A 100 7.47 1.06 2.84
C GLN A 100 8.64 1.86 3.43
N ARG A 101 8.68 3.19 3.24
CA ARG A 101 9.67 4.07 3.89
C ARG A 101 9.61 4.01 5.42
N LYS A 102 8.43 3.76 5.99
CA LYS A 102 8.21 3.54 7.42
C LYS A 102 8.47 2.09 7.87
N ASN A 103 9.00 1.23 7.00
CA ASN A 103 9.30 -0.18 7.25
C ASN A 103 8.08 -1.06 7.58
N TRP A 104 6.88 -0.66 7.17
CA TRP A 104 5.70 -1.51 7.26
C TRP A 104 5.75 -2.60 6.19
N VAL A 105 5.36 -3.82 6.56
CA VAL A 105 5.07 -4.86 5.57
C VAL A 105 3.66 -4.61 5.03
N VAL A 106 3.59 -4.21 3.76
CA VAL A 106 2.32 -3.86 3.11
C VAL A 106 1.80 -5.04 2.31
N ARG A 107 0.50 -5.33 2.42
CA ARG A 107 -0.21 -6.35 1.64
C ARG A 107 -1.52 -5.79 1.10
N SER A 108 -2.03 -6.37 0.01
CA SER A 108 -3.38 -6.07 -0.48
C SER A 108 -4.44 -6.20 0.63
N GLY A 109 -5.26 -5.17 0.78
CA GLY A 109 -6.35 -5.10 1.77
C GLY A 109 -7.72 -5.51 1.26
N LEU A 110 -7.80 -6.08 0.05
CA LEU A 110 -9.07 -6.42 -0.61
C LEU A 110 -10.02 -7.28 0.26
N GLN A 111 -9.47 -8.22 1.03
CA GLN A 111 -10.26 -9.09 1.93
C GLN A 111 -10.92 -8.33 3.09
N TYR A 112 -10.45 -7.12 3.39
CA TYR A 112 -10.91 -6.27 4.47
C TYR A 112 -11.54 -4.97 3.94
N GLY A 113 -11.91 -4.92 2.65
CA GLY A 113 -12.58 -3.74 2.08
C GLY A 113 -11.74 -2.45 2.09
N VAL A 114 -10.42 -2.56 2.27
CA VAL A 114 -9.48 -1.43 2.29
C VAL A 114 -8.40 -1.62 1.23
N ASP A 115 -7.56 -0.61 1.00
CA ASP A 115 -6.54 -0.66 -0.05
C ASP A 115 -5.37 -1.54 0.36
N PHE A 116 -4.87 -1.35 1.59
CA PHE A 116 -3.75 -2.10 2.12
C PHE A 116 -3.98 -2.57 3.55
N ILE A 117 -3.20 -3.56 3.94
CA ILE A 117 -2.99 -3.98 5.31
C ILE A 117 -1.52 -3.78 5.65
N ALA A 118 -1.24 -3.16 6.79
CA ALA A 118 0.12 -2.93 7.27
C ALA A 118 0.43 -3.82 8.48
N TYR A 119 1.54 -4.53 8.41
CA TYR A 119 2.09 -5.34 9.50
C TYR A 119 3.42 -4.76 9.96
N ARG A 120 3.63 -4.73 11.27
CA ARG A 120 4.90 -4.31 11.88
C ARG A 120 6.04 -5.32 11.61
N HIS A 121 5.69 -6.58 11.42
CA HIS A 121 6.57 -7.72 11.17
C HIS A 121 5.92 -8.70 10.18
N LEU A 122 6.39 -9.95 10.15
CA LEU A 122 5.92 -10.96 9.19
C LEU A 122 4.45 -11.33 9.44
N PRO A 123 3.60 -11.37 8.40
CA PRO A 123 2.19 -11.78 8.52
C PRO A 123 1.99 -13.19 9.11
N ALA A 124 3.00 -14.07 9.00
CA ALA A 124 2.97 -15.40 9.60
C ALA A 124 3.21 -15.40 11.12
N LEU A 125 3.74 -14.30 11.67
CA LEU A 125 4.12 -14.19 13.09
C LEU A 125 3.20 -13.27 13.87
N ILE A 126 2.69 -12.21 13.22
CA ILE A 126 1.86 -11.20 13.88
C ILE A 126 0.62 -10.88 13.07
N HIS A 127 -0.43 -10.47 13.78
CA HIS A 127 -1.58 -9.82 13.17
C HIS A 127 -1.19 -8.46 12.61
N SER A 128 -1.94 -8.01 11.61
CA SER A 128 -1.80 -6.66 11.09
C SER A 128 -2.35 -5.65 12.08
N GLU A 129 -1.69 -4.50 12.14
CA GLU A 129 -2.04 -3.42 13.04
C GLU A 129 -3.05 -2.48 12.37
N TYR A 130 -2.79 -2.14 11.11
CA TYR A 130 -3.60 -1.18 10.38
C TYR A 130 -4.31 -1.79 9.17
N ALA A 131 -5.58 -1.41 9.03
CA ALA A 131 -6.33 -1.44 7.79
C ALA A 131 -6.22 -0.06 7.15
N VAL A 132 -5.70 0.03 5.92
CA VAL A 132 -5.24 1.30 5.33
C VAL A 132 -6.09 1.69 4.12
N LEU A 133 -6.63 2.91 4.16
CA LEU A 133 -7.27 3.56 3.01
C LEU A 133 -6.39 4.69 2.47
N ALA A 134 -6.19 4.73 1.16
CA ALA A 134 -5.44 5.80 0.48
C ALA A 134 -6.42 6.75 -0.22
N LEU A 135 -6.56 7.97 0.29
CA LEU A 135 -7.51 8.96 -0.23
C LEU A 135 -6.76 10.15 -0.84
N SER A 136 -7.31 10.72 -1.91
CA SER A 136 -6.79 11.97 -2.47
C SER A 136 -7.28 13.15 -1.64
N LYS A 137 -6.39 14.10 -1.32
CA LYS A 137 -6.75 15.37 -0.67
C LYS A 137 -7.24 16.34 -1.75
N GLY A 138 -8.46 16.84 -1.59
CA GLY A 138 -9.04 17.86 -2.49
C GLY A 138 -9.68 17.36 -3.79
N ASP A 139 -9.35 16.15 -4.27
CA ASP A 139 -9.97 15.60 -5.48
C ASP A 139 -11.09 14.59 -5.15
N ASN A 140 -12.33 15.05 -5.30
CA ASN A 140 -13.53 14.32 -4.89
C ASN A 140 -13.96 13.21 -5.89
N GLU A 141 -13.19 12.92 -6.94
CA GLU A 141 -13.59 11.90 -7.93
C GLU A 141 -12.73 10.64 -7.93
N LEU A 142 -11.42 10.74 -7.67
CA LEU A 142 -10.51 9.60 -7.90
C LEU A 142 -10.63 8.46 -6.87
N ASN A 143 -10.98 8.74 -5.61
CA ASN A 143 -11.16 7.74 -4.54
C ASN A 143 -12.36 8.10 -3.65
N GLY A 144 -13.57 7.83 -4.14
CA GLY A 144 -14.89 8.16 -3.55
C GLY A 144 -15.25 7.55 -2.18
N ARG A 145 -14.29 7.20 -1.32
CA ARG A 145 -14.54 6.53 -0.03
C ARG A 145 -14.60 7.52 1.13
N LEU A 146 -15.33 7.15 2.19
CA LEU A 146 -15.51 7.93 3.41
C LEU A 146 -16.16 9.31 3.17
N ARG A 147 -17.00 9.44 2.13
CA ARG A 147 -17.69 10.70 1.77
C ARG A 147 -18.83 11.03 2.73
N VAL A 148 -19.45 9.99 3.31
CA VAL A 148 -20.58 10.09 4.22
C VAL A 148 -20.29 9.35 5.52
N TRP A 149 -20.90 9.78 6.61
CA TRP A 149 -20.71 9.17 7.94
C TRP A 149 -21.01 7.67 7.97
N SER A 150 -21.96 7.20 7.15
CA SER A 150 -22.25 5.77 7.03
C SER A 150 -21.04 4.98 6.53
N ASP A 151 -20.27 5.51 5.58
CA ASP A 151 -19.06 4.85 5.07
C ASP A 151 -18.00 4.75 6.16
N VAL A 152 -17.83 5.82 6.94
CA VAL A 152 -16.92 5.87 8.08
C VAL A 152 -17.32 4.82 9.12
N HIS A 153 -18.59 4.79 9.51
CA HIS A 153 -19.08 3.82 10.48
C HIS A 153 -18.96 2.38 9.99
N CYS A 154 -19.32 2.10 8.74
CA CYS A 154 -19.18 0.78 8.12
C CYS A 154 -17.72 0.33 8.10
N THR A 155 -16.81 1.21 7.68
CA THR A 155 -15.38 0.89 7.57
C THR A 155 -14.77 0.67 8.95
N VAL A 156 -15.06 1.54 9.93
CA VAL A 156 -14.58 1.40 11.31
C VAL A 156 -15.13 0.12 11.96
N HIS A 157 -16.40 -0.21 11.70
CA HIS A 157 -16.99 -1.46 12.18
C HIS A 157 -16.29 -2.69 11.58
N LEU A 158 -16.06 -2.69 10.27
CA LEU A 158 -15.40 -3.79 9.57
C LEU A 158 -13.94 -3.95 10.00
N CYS A 159 -13.21 -2.86 10.23
CA CYS A 159 -11.85 -2.93 10.76
C CYS A 159 -11.84 -3.42 12.21
N GLY A 160 -12.74 -2.90 13.05
CA GLY A 160 -12.85 -3.26 14.46
C GLY A 160 -13.24 -4.72 14.70
N SER A 161 -14.07 -5.32 13.84
CA SER A 161 -14.50 -6.73 13.98
C SER A 161 -13.34 -7.72 13.82
N VAL A 162 -12.27 -7.32 13.12
CA VAL A 162 -11.06 -8.11 12.91
C VAL A 162 -9.85 -7.53 13.66
N ALA A 163 -10.11 -6.75 14.71
CA ALA A 163 -9.14 -6.11 15.60
C ALA A 163 -8.06 -5.30 14.86
N LYS A 164 -8.46 -4.53 13.84
CA LYS A 164 -7.58 -3.62 13.09
C LYS A 164 -7.99 -2.18 13.32
N THR A 165 -6.99 -1.32 13.40
CA THR A 165 -7.20 0.13 13.47
C THR A 165 -7.26 0.70 12.05
N LEU A 166 -8.26 1.53 11.76
CA LEU A 166 -8.35 2.19 10.46
C LEU A 166 -7.33 3.32 10.37
N LEU A 167 -6.40 3.22 9.42
CA LEU A 167 -5.44 4.26 9.08
C LEU A 167 -5.82 4.85 7.72
N VAL A 168 -6.09 6.14 7.68
CA VAL A 168 -6.37 6.88 6.46
C VAL A 168 -5.11 7.66 6.07
N LEU A 169 -4.66 7.46 4.84
CA LEU A 169 -3.55 8.17 4.23
C LEU A 169 -4.12 9.18 3.23
N PHE A 170 -4.12 10.45 3.60
CA PHE A 170 -4.50 11.54 2.71
C PHE A 170 -3.30 11.96 1.89
N VAL A 171 -3.36 11.70 0.59
CA VAL A 171 -2.31 12.04 -0.36
C VAL A 171 -2.68 13.33 -1.07
N ASP A 172 -1.87 14.36 -0.90
CA ASP A 172 -2.00 15.60 -1.65
C ASP A 172 -1.12 15.56 -2.90
N SER A 173 -1.74 15.76 -4.06
CA SER A 173 -1.05 15.82 -5.34
C SER A 173 -0.45 17.20 -5.64
N ASN A 174 -0.73 18.21 -4.80
CA ASN A 174 -0.25 19.59 -4.92
C ASN A 174 -0.48 20.20 -6.31
N SER A 175 -1.58 19.82 -6.97
CA SER A 175 -1.95 20.23 -8.33
C SER A 175 -0.91 19.90 -9.42
N GLN A 176 0.02 18.99 -9.13
CA GLN A 176 1.04 18.53 -10.09
C GLN A 176 0.44 17.44 -11.00
N GLY A 177 0.79 17.49 -12.29
CA GLY A 177 0.32 16.52 -13.27
C GLY A 177 0.73 15.08 -12.95
N THR A 178 -0.04 14.10 -13.45
CA THR A 178 0.23 12.66 -13.26
C THR A 178 1.07 12.06 -14.37
N SER A 179 1.67 12.88 -15.24
CA SER A 179 2.25 12.45 -16.51
C SER A 179 3.59 11.72 -16.40
N TYR A 180 4.33 11.89 -15.30
CA TYR A 180 5.62 11.25 -15.08
C TYR A 180 5.78 10.80 -13.63
N PRO A 181 6.48 9.67 -13.36
CA PRO A 181 6.76 9.22 -12.00
C PRO A 181 7.43 10.25 -11.09
N SER A 182 8.20 11.19 -11.64
CA SER A 182 8.87 12.24 -10.88
C SER A 182 7.90 13.17 -10.14
N CYS A 183 6.63 13.26 -10.54
CA CYS A 183 5.65 14.05 -9.81
C CYS A 183 5.40 13.55 -8.38
N LEU A 184 5.71 12.27 -8.11
CA LEU A 184 5.56 11.64 -6.80
C LEU A 184 6.45 12.26 -5.72
N GLU A 185 7.54 12.95 -6.09
CA GLU A 185 8.40 13.66 -5.15
C GLU A 185 7.66 14.82 -4.47
N HIS A 186 6.77 15.48 -5.22
CA HIS A 186 5.98 16.61 -4.72
C HIS A 186 4.76 16.18 -3.92
N TYR A 187 4.37 14.91 -3.96
CA TYR A 187 3.17 14.47 -3.24
C TYR A 187 3.47 14.43 -1.73
N THR A 188 2.53 14.88 -0.92
CA THR A 188 2.60 14.77 0.55
C THR A 188 1.60 13.74 1.05
N VAL A 189 1.86 13.17 2.23
CA VAL A 189 0.98 12.18 2.86
C VAL A 189 0.72 12.60 4.30
N GLU A 190 -0.55 12.83 4.62
CA GLU A 190 -1.04 13.04 5.98
C GLU A 190 -1.67 11.74 6.49
N GLU A 191 -1.40 11.40 7.75
CA GLU A 191 -1.86 10.17 8.37
C GLU A 191 -2.91 10.48 9.44
N GLU A 192 -4.08 9.85 9.32
CA GLU A 192 -5.13 9.96 10.32
C GLU A 192 -5.57 8.57 10.76
N THR A 193 -5.67 8.38 12.07
CA THR A 193 -6.16 7.13 12.64
C THR A 193 -7.60 7.32 13.10
N ILE A 194 -8.52 6.51 12.57
CA ILE A 194 -9.93 6.54 12.96
C ILE A 194 -10.20 5.33 13.84
N THR A 195 -10.64 5.60 15.07
CA THR A 195 -11.04 4.58 16.04
C THR A 195 -12.51 4.71 16.38
N ARG A 196 -13.08 3.66 16.99
CA ARG A 196 -14.42 3.75 17.56
C ARG A 196 -14.42 4.83 18.64
N TRP A 197 -15.46 5.66 18.63
CA TRP A 197 -15.68 6.64 19.69
C TRP A 197 -15.70 5.94 21.07
N ASN A 198 -14.88 6.45 22.00
CA ASN A 198 -14.85 5.99 23.38
C ASN A 198 -15.51 7.06 24.29
N PRO A 199 -16.70 6.78 24.86
CA PRO A 199 -17.37 7.72 25.75
C PRO A 199 -16.53 8.16 26.94
N GLU A 200 -15.65 7.29 27.45
CA GLU A 200 -14.85 7.58 28.65
C GLU A 200 -13.80 8.67 28.41
N GLN A 201 -13.27 8.77 27.18
CA GLN A 201 -12.30 9.80 26.80
C GLN A 201 -12.94 11.16 26.53
N SER A 202 -14.27 11.22 26.41
CA SER A 202 -15.03 12.45 26.18
C SER A 202 -15.80 12.93 27.40
N ARG A 203 -15.60 12.29 28.57
CA ARG A 203 -16.14 12.82 29.83
C ARG A 203 -15.35 14.05 30.24
N GLU A 204 -16.06 15.12 30.59
CA GLU A 204 -15.44 16.32 31.16
C GLU A 204 -14.64 15.94 32.41
N ASP A 205 -13.38 16.40 32.47
CA ASP A 205 -12.49 16.19 33.61
C ASP A 205 -13.06 16.90 34.85
N GLN A 206 -13.72 16.14 35.73
CA GLN A 206 -14.25 16.66 37.01
C GLN A 206 -13.14 17.16 37.95
N THR A 207 -11.87 16.89 37.65
CA THR A 207 -10.70 17.42 38.35
C THR A 207 -10.56 18.95 38.19
N SER A 208 -11.04 19.53 37.10
CA SER A 208 -11.02 20.98 36.88
C SER A 208 -12.02 21.76 37.75
N LEU A 209 -13.13 21.11 38.15
CA LEU A 209 -14.19 21.73 38.95
C LEU A 209 -13.86 21.81 40.45
N ARG A 210 -12.95 20.97 40.97
CA ARG A 210 -12.55 20.99 42.39
C ARG A 210 -11.56 22.10 42.76
N ASN A 211 -10.85 22.68 41.78
CA ASN A 211 -9.86 23.72 42.03
C ASN A 211 -10.42 25.15 41.96
N GLN A 212 -11.72 25.31 41.66
CA GLN A 212 -12.40 26.61 41.65
C GLN A 212 -13.30 26.85 42.88
N THR A 213 -13.31 25.93 43.85
CA THR A 213 -14.16 25.99 45.05
C THR A 213 -13.38 26.10 46.37
N LYS A 214 -12.15 26.63 46.36
CA LYS A 214 -11.42 26.99 47.58
C LYS A 214 -10.95 28.42 47.57
#